data_AF-A0A3N6ALN0-F1
#
_entry.id   AF-A0A3N6ALN0-F1
#
_cell.length_a   1.000
_cell.length_b   1.000
_cell.length_c   1.000
_cell.angle_alpha   90.00
_cell.angle_beta   90.00
_cell.angle_gamma   90.00
#
_symmetry.space_group_name_H-M   'P 1'
#
loop_
_entity.id
_entity.type
_entity.pdbx_description
1 polymer ?
#
loop_
_entity_poly.entity_id
_entity_poly.type
_entity_poly.pdbx_seq_one_letter_code
_entity_poly.pdbx_strand_id
1 'polypeptide(L)' 'MNMSRLLDQIKKHPDIHKAGMILCHNGIVRETSRDNRMVSGLKVVVDHEKLESIIRENKKRPGIIEILV' A
#
# COMPACT_ATOMS: atom_id res chain seq x y z
N MET A 1 2.95 10.44 -0.51
CA MET A 1 3.74 9.59 -1.42
C MET A 1 2.93 9.41 -2.72
N ASN A 2 3.56 9.37 -3.90
CA ASN A 2 2.85 9.12 -5.16
C ASN A 2 3.01 7.64 -5.55
N MET A 3 1.95 7.01 -6.06
CA MET A 3 1.97 5.62 -6.54
C MET A 3 3.09 5.35 -7.54
N SER A 4 3.41 6.31 -8.42
CA SER A 4 4.52 6.16 -9.38
C SER A 4 5.86 5.91 -8.69
N ARG A 5 6.14 6.62 -7.59
CA ARG A 5 7.38 6.48 -6.83
C ARG A 5 7.48 5.11 -6.16
N LEU A 6 6.36 4.58 -5.66
CA LEU A 6 6.30 3.24 -5.07
C LEU A 6 6.58 2.15 -6.12
N LEU A 7 5.97 2.29 -7.31
CA LEU A 7 6.21 1.38 -8.42
C LEU A 7 7.68 1.39 -8.86
N ASP A 8 8.28 2.58 -8.98
CA ASP A 8 9.69 2.72 -9.36
C ASP A 8 10.63 2.11 -8.31
N GLN A 9 10.27 2.18 -7.03
CA GLN A 9 11.04 1.58 -5.95
C GLN A 9 10.93 0.05 -5.97
N ILE A 10 9.72 -0.52 -6.11
CA ILE A 10 9.52 -1.97 -6.22
C ILE A 10 10.26 -2.54 -7.43
N LYS A 11 10.23 -1.85 -8.57
CA LYS A 11 10.93 -2.27 -9.79
C LYS A 11 12.45 -2.36 -9.65
N LYS A 12 13.04 -1.71 -8.64
CA LYS A 12 14.48 -1.79 -8.35
C LYS A 12 14.84 -2.92 -7.39
N HIS A 13 13.86 -3.67 -6.87
CA HIS A 13 14.13 -4.79 -5.99
C HIS A 13 14.95 -5.86 -6.75
N PRO A 14 16.04 -6.39 -6.17
CA PRO A 14 16.95 -7.31 -6.88
C PRO A 14 16.23 -8.57 -7.40
N ASP A 15 15.26 -9.05 -6.64
CA ASP A 15 14.45 -10.22 -6.99
C ASP A 15 13.18 -9.90 -7.81
N ILE A 16 13.00 -8.67 -8.30
CA ILE A 16 11.78 -8.31 -9.05
C ILE A 16 11.55 -9.18 -10.28
N HIS A 17 12.63 -9.67 -10.90
CA HIS A 17 12.58 -10.57 -12.06
C HIS A 17 11.87 -11.91 -11.76
N LYS A 18 11.68 -12.26 -10.48
CA LYS A 18 10.93 -13.43 -10.02
C LYS A 18 9.42 -13.15 -9.88
N ALA A 19 9.01 -11.89 -9.90
CA ALA A 19 7.60 -11.49 -9.78
C ALA A 19 6.91 -11.43 -11.16
N GLY A 20 5.71 -12.00 -11.25
CA GLY A 20 4.87 -11.89 -12.46
C GLY A 20 3.91 -10.69 -12.48
N MET A 21 3.74 -10.00 -11.34
CA MET A 21 2.77 -8.92 -11.17
C MET A 21 3.17 -8.00 -10.01
N ILE A 22 2.80 -6.72 -10.09
CA ILE A 22 2.75 -5.80 -8.95
C ILE A 22 1.28 -5.42 -8.72
N LEU A 23 0.77 -5.71 -7.52
CA LEU A 23 -0.59 -5.34 -7.11
C LEU A 23 -0.54 -4.07 -6.26
N CYS A 24 -1.32 -3.06 -6.64
CA CYS A 24 -1.37 -1.77 -5.97
C CYS A 24 -2.79 -1.47 -5.48
N HIS A 25 -2.92 -0.93 -4.28
CA HIS A 25 -4.17 -0.39 -3.75
C HIS A 25 -4.04 1.11 -3.58
N ASN A 26 -4.89 1.89 -4.27
CA ASN A 26 -4.89 3.34 -4.20
C ASN A 26 -6.26 3.86 -3.73
N GLY A 27 -6.34 4.25 -2.46
CA GLY A 27 -7.55 4.84 -1.90
C GLY A 27 -7.68 6.31 -2.26
N ILE A 28 -8.87 6.72 -2.73
CA ILE A 28 -9.20 8.12 -3.01
C ILE A 28 -10.31 8.55 -2.05
N VAL A 29 -10.14 9.71 -1.42
CA VAL A 29 -11.17 10.29 -0.56
C VAL A 29 -12.36 10.70 -1.42
N ARG A 30 -13.53 10.18 -1.08
CA ARG A 30 -14.80 10.53 -1.72
C ARG A 30 -15.25 11.92 -1.29
N GLU A 31 -16.05 12.58 -2.11
CA GLU A 31 -16.74 13.85 -1.77
C GLU A 31 -17.73 13.71 -0.60
N THR A 32 -18.20 12.50 -0.33
CA THR A 32 -19.18 12.18 0.70
C THR A 32 -18.70 11.13 1.68
N SER A 33 -19.15 11.24 2.93
CA SER A 33 -19.07 10.18 3.94
C SER A 33 -20.01 9.02 3.63
N ARG A 34 -19.92 7.94 4.41
CA ARG A 34 -20.76 6.73 4.26
C ARG A 34 -22.26 7.01 4.40
N ASP A 35 -22.63 8.05 5.15
CA ASP A 35 -24.01 8.51 5.36
C ASP A 35 -24.41 9.67 4.42
N ASN A 36 -23.70 9.86 3.31
CA ASN A 36 -23.96 10.84 2.25
C ASN A 36 -23.78 12.32 2.63
N ARG A 37 -23.13 12.64 3.76
CA ARG A 37 -22.77 14.04 4.07
C ARG A 37 -21.54 14.47 3.28
N MET A 38 -21.53 15.70 2.80
CA MET A 38 -20.36 16.30 2.13
C MET A 38 -19.19 16.41 3.11
N VAL A 39 -17.99 16.08 2.65
CA VAL A 39 -16.75 16.18 3.44
C VAL A 39 -15.68 16.95 2.66
N SER A 40 -14.86 17.71 3.37
CA SER A 40 -13.69 18.38 2.78
C SER A 40 -12.44 17.51 2.77
N GLY A 41 -12.45 16.37 3.47
CA GLY A 41 -11.30 15.47 3.56
C GLY A 41 -11.46 14.38 4.63
N LEU A 42 -10.38 13.62 4.82
CA LEU A 42 -10.26 12.53 5.78
C LEU A 42 -8.96 12.67 6.57
N LYS A 43 -9.02 12.56 7.90
CA LYS A 43 -7.83 12.44 8.76
C LYS A 43 -7.68 10.98 9.19
N VAL A 44 -6.51 10.42 8.93
CA VAL A 44 -6.16 9.04 9.31
C VAL A 44 -4.97 9.06 10.24
N VAL A 45 -5.00 8.21 11.27
CA VAL A 45 -3.86 7.92 12.15
C VAL A 45 -3.52 6.45 11.99
N VAL A 46 -2.23 6.14 11.92
CA VAL A 46 -1.72 4.80 11.68
C VAL A 46 -0.91 4.34 12.88
N ASP A 47 -1.15 3.10 13.31
CA ASP A 47 -0.26 2.37 14.21
C ASP A 47 0.86 1.76 13.36
N HIS A 48 2.04 2.39 13.39
CA HIS A 48 3.17 1.99 12.57
C HIS A 48 3.82 0.69 13.03
N GLU A 49 3.80 0.38 14.33
CA GLU A 49 4.37 -0.87 14.84
C GLU A 49 3.54 -2.07 14.39
N LYS A 50 2.22 -1.94 14.50
CA LYS A 50 1.29 -2.96 14.01
C LYS A 50 1.38 -3.13 12.49
N LEU A 51 1.49 -2.03 11.74
CA LEU A 51 1.65 -2.06 10.29
C LEU A 51 2.92 -2.82 9.89
N GLU A 52 4.06 -2.50 10.51
CA GLU A 52 5.32 -3.20 10.26
C GLU A 52 5.24 -4.70 10.57
N SER A 53 4.58 -5.08 11.68
CA SER A 53 4.36 -6.48 12.01
C SER A 53 3.58 -7.21 10.91
N ILE A 54 2.49 -6.61 10.43
CA ILE A 54 1.65 -7.18 9.36
C ILE A 54 2.46 -7.32 8.06
N ILE A 55 3.24 -6.30 7.69
CA ILE A 55 4.11 -6.32 6.51
C ILE A 55 5.12 -7.46 6.62
N ARG A 56 5.82 -7.59 7.75
CA ARG A 56 6.82 -8.66 7.98
C ARG A 56 6.20 -10.05 7.92
N GLU A 57 5.00 -10.23 8.46
CA GLU A 57 4.29 -11.50 8.40
C GLU A 57 3.93 -11.86 6.95
N ASN A 58 3.36 -10.91 6.20
CA ASN A 58 2.89 -11.18 4.83
C ASN A 58 4.04 -11.37 3.83
N LYS A 59 5.21 -10.73 4.03
CA LYS A 59 6.41 -10.98 3.22
C LYS A 59 6.94 -12.42 3.32
N LYS A 60 6.58 -13.17 4.37
CA LYS A 60 6.97 -14.59 4.50
C LYS A 60 6.16 -15.52 3.62
N ARG A 61 5.07 -15.05 3.02
CA ARG A 61 4.20 -15.90 2.19
C ARG A 61 4.90 -16.27 0.88
N PRO A 62 4.78 -17.53 0.43
CA PRO A 62 5.36 -17.95 -0.85
C PRO A 62 4.88 -17.05 -2.00
N GLY A 63 5.83 -16.61 -2.83
CA GLY A 63 5.55 -15.76 -3.99
C GLY A 63 5.44 -14.25 -3.72
N ILE A 64 5.51 -13.81 -2.45
CA ILE A 64 5.60 -12.38 -2.13
C ILE A 64 7.07 -11.96 -2.12
N ILE A 65 7.44 -11.10 -3.06
CA ILE A 65 8.80 -10.55 -3.17
C ILE A 65 8.96 -9.31 -2.28
N GLU A 66 7.99 -8.38 -2.33
CA GLU A 66 8.09 -7.10 -1.62
C GLU A 66 6.68 -6.55 -1.32
N ILE A 67 6.57 -5.80 -0.22
CA ILE A 67 5.39 -5.02 0.18
C ILE A 67 5.87 -3.64 0.62
N LEU A 68 5.40 -2.60 -0.07
CA LEU A 68 5.61 -1.19 0.27
C LEU A 68 4.27 -0.49 0.53
N VAL A 69 4.27 0.51 1.40
CA VAL A 69 3.11 1.34 1.78
C VAL A 69 3.47 2.83 1.75
#